data_AF-A0A520RBL8-F1
#
_entry.id   AF-A0A520RBL8-F1
#
_cell.length_a   1.000
_cell.length_b   1.000
_cell.length_c   1.000
_cell.angle_alpha   90.00
_cell.angle_beta   90.00
_cell.angle_gamma   90.00
#
_symmetry.space_group_name_H-M   'P 1'
#
loop_
_entity.id
_entity.type
_entity.pdbx_description
1 polymer ?
#
loop_
_entity_poly.entity_id
_entity_poly.type
_entity_poly.pdbx_seq_one_letter_code
_entity_poly.pdbx_strand_id
1 'polypeptide(L)'
;MGLRREARERAVQFLFQYDLNPGEEKDLAVNLNQFWHTHRLSESGYEKGNATWGGEIELSDTTTRDASIRVFAEDLIRGVLEKKKELDLKLQKYLRNWDL
;
A
#
# COMPACT_ATOMS: atom_id res chain seq x y z
N MET A 1 -6.53 4.74 -15.92
CA MET A 1 -7.12 5.51 -14.79
C MET A 1 -6.24 6.72 -14.50
N GLY A 2 -6.75 7.76 -13.84
CA GLY A 2 -5.93 8.93 -13.49
C GLY A 2 -4.95 8.64 -12.35
N LEU A 3 -3.74 9.21 -12.41
CA LEU A 3 -2.63 8.96 -11.47
C LEU A 3 -3.03 9.07 -9.99
N ARG A 4 -3.83 10.08 -9.63
CA ARG A 4 -4.28 10.29 -8.24
C ARG A 4 -5.28 9.23 -7.76
N ARG A 5 -6.10 8.70 -8.67
CA ARG A 5 -7.08 7.66 -8.31
C ARG A 5 -6.34 6.37 -7.95
N GLU A 6 -5.43 5.97 -8.80
CA GLU A 6 -4.59 4.79 -8.61
C GLU A 6 -3.74 4.88 -7.34
N ALA A 7 -3.11 6.03 -7.10
CA ALA A 7 -2.33 6.23 -5.87
C ALA A 7 -3.18 6.15 -4.59
N ARG A 8 -4.44 6.62 -4.60
CA ARG A 8 -5.37 6.44 -3.47
C ARG A 8 -5.78 4.98 -3.30
N GLU A 9 -6.04 4.26 -4.39
CA GLU A 9 -6.37 2.83 -4.34
C GLU A 9 -5.20 2.03 -3.74
N ARG A 10 -3.96 2.31 -4.13
CA ARG A 10 -2.75 1.71 -3.53
C ARG A 10 -2.61 2.04 -2.05
N ALA A 11 -2.86 3.30 -1.66
CA ALA A 11 -2.80 3.69 -0.25
C ALA A 11 -3.82 2.95 0.61
N VAL A 12 -5.05 2.77 0.13
CA VAL A 12 -6.09 2.00 0.84
C VAL A 12 -5.70 0.53 0.95
N GLN A 13 -5.16 -0.08 -0.11
CA GLN A 13 -4.67 -1.46 -0.09
C GLN A 13 -3.58 -1.66 0.97
N PHE A 14 -2.60 -0.74 1.03
CA PHE A 14 -1.55 -0.78 2.04
C PHE A 14 -2.10 -0.65 3.46
N LEU A 15 -2.94 0.37 3.72
CA LEU A 15 -3.49 0.62 5.06
C LEU A 15 -4.31 -0.58 5.56
N PHE A 16 -5.07 -1.22 4.69
CA PHE A 16 -5.82 -2.43 5.03
C PHE A 16 -4.90 -3.60 5.40
N GLN A 17 -3.87 -3.87 4.58
CA GLN A 17 -2.90 -4.91 4.90
C GLN A 17 -2.16 -4.60 6.21
N TYR A 18 -1.80 -3.34 6.44
CA TYR A 18 -1.10 -2.90 7.64
C TYR A 18 -1.94 -3.09 8.90
N ASP A 19 -3.25 -2.80 8.84
CA ASP A 19 -4.16 -2.95 9.96
C ASP A 19 -4.44 -4.44 10.30
N LEU A 20 -4.50 -5.31 9.29
CA LEU A 20 -4.69 -6.76 9.48
C LEU A 20 -3.44 -7.50 9.98
N ASN A 21 -2.26 -6.89 9.90
CA ASN A 21 -0.99 -7.50 10.33
C ASN A 21 -0.32 -6.69 11.46
N PRO A 22 -0.96 -6.54 12.64
CA PRO A 22 -0.47 -5.69 13.72
C PRO A 22 0.78 -6.24 14.45
N GLY A 23 1.09 -7.53 14.28
CA GLY A 23 2.16 -8.23 15.00
C GLY A 23 3.56 -8.07 14.40
N GLU A 24 3.70 -7.47 13.22
CA GLU A 24 5.00 -7.11 12.67
C GLU A 24 5.29 -5.64 12.97
N GLU A 25 5.85 -5.38 14.15
CA GLU A 25 6.57 -4.13 14.41
C GLU A 25 7.84 -4.15 13.55
N LYS A 26 7.67 -3.88 12.25
CA LYS A 26 8.73 -3.78 11.26
C LYS A 26 8.50 -2.47 10.54
N ASP A 27 9.54 -1.65 10.59
CA ASP A 27 9.71 -0.35 9.93
C ASP A 27 8.74 -0.10 8.77
N LEU A 28 7.98 1.01 8.84
CA LEU A 28 7.07 1.46 7.78
C LEU A 28 7.78 1.49 6.41
N ALA A 29 9.06 1.84 6.37
CA ALA A 29 9.85 1.84 5.14
C ALA A 29 10.04 0.43 4.57
N VAL A 30 10.27 -0.57 5.42
CA VAL A 30 10.40 -1.99 5.02
C VAL A 30 9.07 -2.49 4.47
N ASN A 31 7.97 -2.23 5.17
CA ASN A 31 6.63 -2.64 4.73
C ASN A 31 6.22 -1.98 3.40
N LEU A 32 6.51 -0.69 3.22
CA LEU A 32 6.26 0.00 1.96
C LEU A 32 7.09 -0.60 0.82
N ASN A 33 8.38 -0.87 1.05
CA ASN A 33 9.24 -1.48 0.04
C ASN A 33 8.73 -2.88 -0.37
N GLN A 34 8.34 -3.71 0.59
CA GLN A 34 7.77 -5.02 0.33
C GLN A 34 6.44 -4.91 -0.44
N PHE A 35 5.55 -4.01 -0.03
CA PHE A 35 4.29 -3.75 -0.72
C PHE A 35 4.49 -3.39 -2.20
N TRP A 36 5.40 -2.45 -2.50
CA TRP A 36 5.70 -2.06 -3.87
C TRP A 36 6.39 -3.17 -4.67
N HIS A 37 7.21 -4.00 -4.02
CA HIS A 37 7.82 -5.16 -4.66
C HIS A 37 6.75 -6.19 -5.08
N THR A 38 5.85 -6.56 -4.16
CA THR A 38 4.75 -7.49 -4.44
C THR A 38 3.81 -6.96 -5.51
N HIS A 39 3.51 -5.66 -5.52
CA HIS A 39 2.69 -5.06 -6.57
C HIS A 39 3.34 -5.15 -7.95
N ARG A 40 4.63 -4.84 -8.06
CA ARG A 40 5.34 -4.98 -9.34
C ARG A 40 5.41 -6.44 -9.79
N LEU A 41 5.53 -7.38 -8.85
CA LEU A 41 5.50 -8.82 -9.12
C LEU A 41 4.14 -9.29 -9.67
N SER A 42 3.04 -8.77 -9.12
CA SER A 42 1.69 -9.05 -9.61
C SER A 42 1.46 -8.45 -10.99
N GLU A 43 1.92 -7.20 -11.22
CA GLU A 43 1.81 -6.50 -12.50
C GLU A 43 2.63 -7.13 -13.62
N SER A 44 3.76 -7.77 -13.29
CA SER A 44 4.55 -8.53 -14.28
C SER A 44 3.82 -9.80 -14.77
N GLY A 45 2.71 -10.17 -14.15
CA GLY A 45 1.95 -11.36 -14.51
C GLY A 45 2.60 -12.66 -14.04
N TYR A 46 3.51 -12.60 -13.05
CA TYR A 46 4.14 -13.77 -12.44
C TYR A 46 3.12 -14.87 -12.08
N GLU A 47 1.95 -14.46 -11.57
CA GLU A 47 0.86 -15.38 -11.18
C GLU A 47 0.25 -16.16 -12.36
N LYS A 48 0.43 -15.69 -13.60
CA LYS A 48 -0.09 -16.31 -14.83
C LYS A 48 1.00 -17.03 -15.64
N GLY A 49 2.26 -16.96 -15.21
CA GLY A 49 3.39 -17.59 -15.89
C GLY A 49 3.55 -19.07 -15.54
N ASN A 50 4.47 -19.75 -16.25
CA ASN A 50 4.91 -21.08 -15.87
C ASN A 50 5.58 -21.04 -14.48
N ALA A 51 5.47 -22.13 -13.70
CA ALA A 51 6.02 -22.18 -12.35
C ALA A 51 7.53 -21.89 -12.33
N THR A 52 7.90 -20.73 -11.82
CA THR A 52 9.29 -20.27 -11.64
C THR A 52 9.79 -20.74 -10.27
N TRP A 53 10.06 -22.04 -10.14
CA TRP A 53 10.61 -22.60 -8.90
C TRP A 53 12.03 -22.08 -8.64
N GLY A 54 12.18 -21.10 -7.74
CA GLY A 54 13.47 -20.56 -7.32
C GLY A 54 14.17 -19.67 -8.36
N GLY A 55 13.50 -19.28 -9.43
CA GLY A 55 14.01 -18.34 -10.42
C GLY A 55 13.76 -16.90 -9.99
N GLU A 56 14.81 -16.07 -10.01
CA GLU A 56 14.70 -14.63 -9.76
C GLU A 56 13.93 -13.98 -10.93
N ILE A 57 12.84 -13.27 -10.62
CA ILE A 57 12.03 -12.60 -11.65
C ILE A 57 12.63 -11.23 -11.89
N GLU A 58 13.21 -11.02 -13.06
CA GLU A 58 13.67 -9.72 -13.49
C GLU A 58 12.47 -8.78 -13.67
N LEU A 59 12.32 -7.85 -12.73
CA LEU A 59 11.31 -6.80 -12.79
C LEU A 59 11.82 -5.70 -13.73
N SER A 60 10.96 -5.23 -14.65
CA SER A 60 11.30 -4.09 -15.51
C SER A 60 11.55 -2.82 -14.69
N ASP A 61 12.34 -1.90 -15.26
CA ASP A 61 12.61 -0.60 -14.64
C ASP A 61 11.34 0.17 -14.31
N THR A 62 11.34 0.84 -13.15
CA THR A 62 10.23 1.69 -12.68
C THR A 62 10.00 2.83 -13.68
N THR A 63 8.78 2.96 -14.19
CA THR A 63 8.41 4.08 -15.05
C THR A 63 8.29 5.36 -14.21
N THR A 64 8.53 6.54 -14.80
CA THR A 64 8.30 7.85 -14.14
C THR A 64 6.90 7.99 -13.55
N ARG A 65 5.89 7.40 -14.20
CA ARG A 65 4.51 7.33 -13.70
C ARG A 65 4.41 6.56 -12.39
N ASP A 66 5.04 5.39 -12.31
CA ASP A 66 4.97 4.51 -11.14
C ASP A 66 5.68 5.14 -9.94
N ALA A 67 6.81 5.81 -10.19
CA ALA A 67 7.49 6.62 -9.18
C ALA A 67 6.57 7.73 -8.64
N SER A 68 5.82 8.41 -9.51
CA SER A 68 4.89 9.47 -9.12
C SER A 68 3.70 8.95 -8.30
N ILE A 69 3.17 7.77 -8.67
CA ILE A 69 2.12 7.08 -7.91
C ILE A 69 2.65 6.72 -6.52
N ARG A 70 3.87 6.18 -6.47
CA ARG A 70 4.52 5.78 -5.22
C ARG A 70 4.68 6.95 -4.26
N VAL A 71 5.24 8.06 -4.71
CA VAL A 71 5.42 9.27 -3.88
C VAL A 71 4.08 9.74 -3.32
N PHE A 72 3.05 9.88 -4.17
CA PHE A 72 1.75 10.36 -3.73
C PHE A 72 1.06 9.40 -2.74
N ALA A 73 1.16 8.10 -2.98
CA ALA A 73 0.57 7.09 -2.10
C ALA A 73 1.28 7.05 -0.74
N GLU A 74 2.61 7.08 -0.72
CA GLU A 74 3.40 7.09 0.52
C GLU A 74 3.12 8.33 1.37
N ASP A 75 3.02 9.51 0.76
CA ASP A 75 2.66 10.74 1.47
C ASP A 75 1.27 10.62 2.13
N LEU A 76 0.31 10.03 1.43
CA LEU A 76 -1.03 9.82 1.97
C LEU A 76 -1.03 8.80 3.12
N ILE A 77 -0.31 7.68 2.97
CA ILE A 77 -0.17 6.64 3.99
C ILE A 77 0.45 7.22 5.26
N ARG A 78 1.58 7.93 5.14
CA ARG A 78 2.27 8.56 6.29
C ARG A 78 1.34 9.54 7.00
N GLY A 79 0.69 10.42 6.24
CA GLY A 79 -0.24 11.40 6.82
C GLY A 79 -1.42 10.76 7.55
N VAL A 80 -1.95 9.64 7.06
CA VAL A 80 -3.03 8.89 7.73
C VAL A 80 -2.52 8.22 9.00
N LEU A 81 -1.35 7.57 8.96
CA LEU A 81 -0.79 6.88 10.13
C LEU A 81 -0.42 7.86 11.25
N GLU A 82 0.22 8.99 10.92
CA GLU A 82 0.57 10.05 11.87
C GLU A 82 -0.67 10.64 12.56
N LYS A 83 -1.75 10.82 11.79
CA LYS A 83 -2.99 11.44 12.26
C LYS A 83 -4.08 10.43 12.60
N LYS A 84 -3.75 9.12 12.70
CA LYS A 84 -4.74 8.05 12.90
C LYS A 84 -5.67 8.36 14.08
N LYS A 85 -5.10 8.69 15.24
CA LYS A 85 -5.85 9.04 16.45
C LYS A 85 -6.79 10.23 16.26
N GLU A 86 -6.34 11.28 15.56
CA GLU A 86 -7.18 12.46 15.30
C GLU A 86 -8.31 12.17 14.32
N LEU A 87 -8.04 11.32 13.32
CA LEU A 87 -9.02 10.87 12.34
C LEU A 87 -10.09 10.00 13.01
N ASP A 88 -9.67 9.03 13.84
CA ASP A 88 -10.59 8.15 14.56
C ASP A 88 -11.52 8.95 15.49
N LEU A 89 -10.98 9.93 16.23
CA LEU A 89 -11.79 10.83 17.06
C LEU A 89 -12.80 11.66 16.24
N LYS A 90 -12.43 12.08 15.03
CA LYS A 90 -13.36 12.79 14.12
C LYS A 90 -14.43 11.84 13.58
N LEU A 91 -14.07 10.61 13.24
CA LEU A 91 -15.00 9.59 12.74
C LEU A 91 -16.02 9.21 13.83
N GLN A 92 -15.56 8.98 15.06
CA GLN A 92 -16.41 8.66 16.21
C GLN A 92 -17.53 9.68 16.45
N LYS A 93 -17.31 10.99 16.18
CA LYS A 93 -18.35 12.02 16.30
C LYS A 93 -19.57 11.80 15.38
N TYR A 94 -19.38 11.08 14.28
CA TYR A 94 -20.42 10.82 13.28
C TYR A 94 -20.95 9.38 13.33
N LEU A 95 -20.30 8.49 14.08
CA LEU A 95 -20.76 7.12 14.27
C LEU A 95 -21.94 7.10 15.25
N ARG A 96 -23.01 6.39 14.87
CA ARG A 96 -24.15 6.09 15.76
C ARG A 96 -24.29 4.58 15.85
N ASN A 97 -24.13 4.02 17.05
CA ASN A 97 -24.26 2.58 17.35
C ASN A 97 -23.15 1.69 16.77
N TRP A 98 -22.00 2.25 16.38
CA TRP A 98 -20.85 1.51 15.90
C TRP A 98 -19.60 2.01 16.62
N ASP A 99 -18.82 1.08 17.14
CA ASP A 99 -17.51 1.34 17.72
C ASP A 99 -16.41 1.15 16.67
N LEU A 100 -15.28 1.81 16.91
CA LEU A 100 -14.12 1.88 16.03
C LEU A 100 -12.89 1.37 16.77
#